data_AF-A0AAA9TIC6-F1
#
_entry.id   AF-A0AAA9TIC6-F1
#
_cell.length_a   1.000
_cell.length_b   1.000
_cell.length_c   1.000
_cell.angle_alpha   90.00
_cell.angle_beta   90.00
_cell.angle_gamma   90.00
#
_symmetry.space_group_name_H-M   'P 1'
#
loop_
_entity.id
_entity.type
_entity.pdbx_description
1 polymer ?
#
loop_
_entity_poly.entity_id
_entity_poly.type
_entity_poly.pdbx_seq_one_letter_code
_entity_poly.pdbx_strand_id
1 'polypeptide(L)'
;MEQSAVSPEPPGPRPVLGRDSVQVPDDQDFRSFRSECEAEAGWNLTYSKAGVSVWVQAVEMDRTLHKIKCRMECRDVPAETLYDVLHDIEYRKKWDSNVIETFDIARLTVNADVGYYSWRCPKPLKNRDVITLRSWLPMGTDYIIMNYSVKHPAPYPNGW
;
A
#
# COMPACT_ATOMS: atom_id res chain seq x y z
N MET A 1 -21.68 -10.49 45.84
CA MET A 1 -20.91 -9.57 44.99
C MET A 1 -20.23 -10.41 43.94
N GLU A 2 -20.86 -10.53 42.78
CA GLU A 2 -20.31 -11.26 41.63
C GLU A 2 -19.38 -10.29 40.88
N GLN A 3 -18.09 -10.60 40.81
CA GLN A 3 -17.14 -9.82 40.00
C GLN A 3 -17.35 -10.20 38.55
N SER A 4 -17.89 -9.26 37.77
CA SER A 4 -18.04 -9.39 36.32
C SER A 4 -16.65 -9.42 35.68
N ALA A 5 -16.32 -10.51 34.99
CA ALA A 5 -15.08 -10.64 34.24
C ALA A 5 -15.13 -9.73 33.00
N VAL A 6 -14.26 -8.72 32.98
CA VAL A 6 -14.02 -7.90 31.78
C VAL A 6 -13.39 -8.78 30.71
N SER A 7 -14.08 -8.94 29.58
CA SER A 7 -13.51 -9.55 28.38
C SER A 7 -12.33 -8.69 27.89
N PRO A 8 -11.19 -9.28 27.50
CA PRO A 8 -10.09 -8.51 26.95
C PRO A 8 -10.51 -7.87 25.64
N GLU A 9 -10.23 -6.57 25.48
CA GLU A 9 -10.44 -5.86 24.22
C GLU A 9 -9.70 -6.60 23.10
N PRO A 10 -10.29 -6.67 21.89
CA PRO A 10 -9.60 -7.24 20.74
C PRO A 10 -8.31 -6.45 20.50
N PRO A 11 -7.18 -7.13 20.20
CA PRO A 11 -5.91 -6.46 19.97
C PRO A 11 -6.10 -5.44 18.83
N GLY A 12 -5.66 -4.21 19.07
CA GLY A 12 -5.71 -3.13 18.10
C GLY A 12 -4.99 -3.51 16.78
N PRO A 13 -5.26 -2.76 15.70
CA PRO A 13 -4.70 -3.04 14.39
C PRO A 13 -3.17 -3.10 14.47
N ARG A 14 -2.60 -4.27 14.11
CA ARG A 14 -1.14 -4.43 14.01
C ARG A 14 -0.73 -4.12 12.57
N PRO A 15 0.28 -3.27 12.36
CA PRO A 15 0.76 -3.04 11.00
C PRO A 15 1.38 -4.33 10.44
N VAL A 16 1.09 -4.62 9.16
CA VAL A 16 1.73 -5.72 8.41
C VAL A 16 3.25 -5.56 8.44
N LEU A 17 3.72 -4.31 8.32
CA LEU A 17 5.12 -3.94 8.53
C LEU A 17 5.40 -3.84 10.04
N GLY A 18 6.07 -4.84 10.60
CA GLY A 18 6.40 -4.91 12.03
C GLY A 18 6.18 -6.27 12.68
N ARG A 19 5.71 -7.27 11.93
CA ARG A 19 5.67 -8.68 12.36
C ARG A 19 7.09 -9.28 12.32
N ASP A 20 7.39 -10.23 13.20
CA ASP A 20 8.72 -10.88 13.31
C ASP A 20 9.16 -11.62 12.02
N SER A 21 8.21 -11.88 11.11
CA SER A 21 8.44 -12.53 9.82
C SER A 21 7.53 -11.98 8.74
N VAL A 22 7.90 -12.22 7.48
CA VAL A 22 7.07 -11.90 6.30
C VAL A 22 5.78 -12.72 6.35
N GLN A 23 4.62 -12.09 6.17
CA GLN A 23 3.30 -12.72 6.22
C GLN A 23 2.44 -12.22 5.06
N VAL A 24 1.73 -13.13 4.41
CA VAL A 24 0.68 -12.72 3.46
C VAL A 24 -0.42 -11.99 4.24
N PRO A 25 -0.88 -10.80 3.80
CA PRO A 25 -1.93 -10.06 4.48
C PRO A 25 -3.21 -10.89 4.68
N ASP A 26 -3.77 -10.80 5.88
CA ASP A 26 -5.01 -11.46 6.27
C ASP A 26 -6.23 -10.50 6.23
N ASP A 27 -7.43 -11.02 6.49
CA ASP A 27 -8.67 -10.22 6.49
C ASP A 27 -8.65 -9.05 7.49
N GLN A 28 -7.89 -9.16 8.59
CA GLN A 28 -7.75 -8.06 9.54
C GLN A 28 -6.85 -6.97 8.97
N ASP A 29 -5.80 -7.33 8.25
CA ASP A 29 -4.93 -6.36 7.56
C ASP A 29 -5.72 -5.56 6.52
N PHE A 30 -6.53 -6.23 5.69
CA PHE A 30 -7.42 -5.56 4.71
C PHE A 30 -8.41 -4.61 5.36
N ARG A 31 -9.09 -5.05 6.44
CA ARG A 31 -10.03 -4.19 7.19
C ARG A 31 -9.33 -2.99 7.83
N SER A 32 -8.13 -3.20 8.38
CA SER A 32 -7.35 -2.14 9.02
C SER A 32 -6.89 -1.09 8.00
N PHE A 33 -6.42 -1.53 6.83
CA PHE A 33 -6.02 -0.63 5.75
C PHE A 33 -7.20 0.19 5.21
N ARG A 34 -8.35 -0.44 4.99
CA ARG A 34 -9.60 0.27 4.61
C ARG A 34 -9.95 1.32 5.64
N SER A 35 -9.98 0.95 6.92
CA SER A 35 -10.27 1.87 8.01
C SER A 35 -9.29 3.04 8.06
N GLU A 36 -7.99 2.81 7.77
CA GLU A 36 -6.99 3.88 7.70
C GLU A 36 -7.21 4.83 6.50
N CYS A 37 -7.64 4.30 5.34
CA CYS A 37 -8.05 5.11 4.19
C CYS A 37 -9.26 5.99 4.52
N GLU A 38 -10.26 5.43 5.18
CA GLU A 38 -11.52 6.11 5.54
C GLU A 38 -11.38 7.06 6.74
N ALA A 39 -10.36 6.89 7.59
CA ALA A 39 -10.19 7.70 8.80
C ALA A 39 -9.88 9.18 8.51
N GLU A 40 -10.66 10.10 9.08
CA GLU A 40 -10.37 11.54 9.01
C GLU A 40 -9.52 12.01 10.21
N ALA A 41 -9.76 11.43 11.38
CA ALA A 41 -9.01 11.76 12.59
C ALA A 41 -7.53 11.38 12.45
N GLY A 42 -6.63 12.24 12.93
CA GLY A 42 -5.18 12.04 12.84
C GLY A 42 -4.59 12.30 11.46
N TRP A 43 -5.33 12.93 10.54
CA TRP A 43 -4.87 13.30 9.20
C TRP A 43 -5.07 14.80 8.95
N ASN A 44 -4.01 15.49 8.53
CA ASN A 44 -4.05 16.91 8.18
C ASN A 44 -4.20 17.05 6.67
N LEU A 45 -5.25 17.73 6.20
CA LEU A 45 -5.43 18.06 4.78
C LEU A 45 -4.39 19.10 4.35
N THR A 46 -3.56 18.77 3.37
CA THR A 46 -2.47 19.63 2.88
C THR A 46 -2.69 20.12 1.44
N TYR A 47 -3.56 19.47 0.68
CA TYR A 47 -3.92 19.88 -0.67
C TYR A 47 -5.36 19.48 -1.00
N SER A 48 -6.10 20.35 -1.67
CA SER A 48 -7.42 20.01 -2.24
C SER A 48 -7.72 20.85 -3.48
N LYS A 49 -7.81 20.21 -4.64
CA LYS A 49 -8.13 20.87 -5.91
C LYS A 49 -8.62 19.85 -6.94
N ALA A 50 -9.62 20.23 -7.74
CA ALA A 50 -10.08 19.48 -8.92
C ALA A 50 -10.39 17.98 -8.64
N GLY A 51 -11.05 17.69 -7.52
CA GLY A 51 -11.41 16.32 -7.14
C GLY A 51 -10.25 15.49 -6.59
N VAL A 52 -9.07 16.08 -6.37
CA VAL A 52 -7.91 15.47 -5.72
C VAL A 52 -7.70 16.13 -4.35
N SER A 53 -7.52 15.30 -3.33
CA SER A 53 -7.21 15.75 -1.97
C SER A 53 -6.06 14.93 -1.40
N VAL A 54 -5.15 15.58 -0.68
CA VAL A 54 -3.97 14.96 -0.07
C VAL A 54 -3.94 15.29 1.42
N TRP A 55 -3.71 14.27 2.24
CA TRP A 55 -3.52 14.38 3.67
C TRP A 55 -2.15 13.83 4.08
N VAL A 56 -1.59 14.43 5.12
CA VAL A 56 -0.39 13.96 5.80
C VAL A 56 -0.79 13.56 7.21
N GLN A 57 -0.33 12.40 7.68
CA GLN A 57 -0.63 11.94 9.03
C GLN A 57 -0.15 12.97 10.05
N ALA A 58 -1.04 13.36 10.98
CA ALA A 58 -0.71 14.21 12.11
C ALA A 58 0.12 13.38 13.11
N VAL A 59 1.43 13.36 12.93
CA VAL A 59 2.39 12.72 13.84
C VAL A 59 3.12 13.74 14.70
N GLU A 60 3.57 13.30 15.87
CA GLU A 60 4.45 14.06 16.76
C GLU A 60 5.77 14.40 16.05
N MET A 61 6.41 15.48 16.49
CA MET A 61 7.53 16.16 15.81
C MET A 61 8.80 15.31 15.61
N ASP A 62 8.86 14.08 16.09
CA ASP A 62 10.07 13.23 16.12
C ASP A 62 10.18 12.23 14.95
N ARG A 63 9.11 12.02 14.17
CA ARG A 63 9.13 11.09 13.02
C ARG A 63 9.66 11.76 11.76
N THR A 64 10.70 11.15 11.18
CA THR A 64 11.33 11.61 9.93
C THR A 64 10.57 11.18 8.66
N LEU A 65 9.68 10.19 8.77
CA LEU A 65 8.89 9.68 7.64
C LEU A 65 7.40 9.78 7.94
N HIS A 66 6.69 10.57 7.14
CA HIS A 66 5.25 10.77 7.27
C HIS A 66 4.47 9.80 6.38
N LYS A 67 3.33 9.30 6.88
CA LYS A 67 2.35 8.63 6.03
C LYS A 67 1.58 9.68 5.21
N ILE A 68 1.32 9.35 3.95
CA ILE A 68 0.60 10.21 2.99
C ILE A 68 -0.66 9.46 2.53
N LYS A 69 -1.78 10.17 2.47
CA LYS A 69 -3.04 9.68 1.92
C LYS A 69 -3.48 10.59 0.78
N CYS A 70 -3.91 10.01 -0.33
CA CYS A 70 -4.47 10.74 -1.48
C CYS A 70 -5.84 10.14 -1.83
N ARG A 71 -6.84 11.01 -2.03
CA ARG A 71 -8.16 10.64 -2.55
C ARG A 71 -8.39 11.37 -3.86
N MET A 72 -8.79 10.63 -4.88
CA MET A 72 -9.11 11.17 -6.20
C MET A 72 -10.51 10.70 -6.61
N GLU A 73 -11.32 11.61 -7.12
CA GLU A 73 -12.64 11.31 -7.67
C GLU A 73 -12.56 11.08 -9.19
N CYS A 74 -12.80 9.85 -9.62
CA CYS A 74 -12.88 9.48 -11.03
C CYS A 74 -14.36 9.27 -11.42
N ARG A 75 -14.97 10.25 -12.11
CA ARG A 75 -16.42 10.22 -12.43
C ARG A 75 -16.76 9.36 -13.64
N ASP A 76 -15.85 9.27 -14.59
CA ASP A 76 -16.09 8.67 -15.91
C ASP A 76 -15.32 7.36 -16.10
N VAL A 77 -14.77 6.80 -15.02
CA VAL A 77 -13.98 5.56 -15.04
C VAL A 77 -14.54 4.59 -14.00
N PRO A 78 -15.01 3.40 -14.41
CA PRO A 78 -15.46 2.38 -13.47
C PRO A 78 -14.34 1.87 -12.54
N ALA A 79 -14.72 1.35 -11.37
CA ALA A 79 -13.77 0.88 -10.37
C ALA A 79 -12.92 -0.30 -10.89
N GLU A 80 -13.54 -1.21 -11.65
CA GLU A 80 -12.88 -2.34 -12.29
C GLU A 80 -11.78 -1.90 -13.28
N THR A 81 -12.00 -0.81 -14.01
CA THR A 81 -11.00 -0.28 -14.95
C THR A 81 -9.78 0.25 -14.20
N LEU A 82 -9.97 0.97 -13.08
CA LEU A 82 -8.86 1.39 -12.23
C LEU A 82 -8.14 0.20 -11.61
N TYR A 83 -8.89 -0.82 -11.19
CA TYR A 83 -8.33 -2.05 -10.63
C TYR A 83 -7.43 -2.77 -11.63
N ASP A 84 -7.86 -2.90 -12.90
CA ASP A 84 -7.08 -3.50 -13.98
C ASP A 84 -5.80 -2.69 -14.27
N VAL A 85 -5.91 -1.36 -14.39
CA VAL A 85 -4.76 -0.46 -14.60
C VAL A 85 -3.73 -0.55 -13.46
N LEU A 86 -4.18 -0.82 -12.23
CA LEU A 86 -3.30 -0.99 -11.08
C LEU A 86 -2.60 -2.36 -11.05
N HIS A 87 -3.23 -3.42 -11.59
CA HIS A 87 -2.65 -4.77 -11.68
C HIS A 87 -1.74 -4.96 -12.88
N ASP A 88 -2.02 -4.31 -14.01
CA ASP A 88 -1.32 -4.53 -15.27
C ASP A 88 0.09 -3.91 -15.26
N ILE A 89 1.07 -4.77 -14.94
CA ILE A 89 2.50 -4.42 -14.91
C ILE A 89 3.06 -4.10 -16.29
N GLU A 90 2.48 -4.65 -17.36
CA GLU A 90 2.91 -4.36 -18.74
C GLU A 90 2.40 -2.99 -19.17
N TYR A 91 1.14 -2.70 -18.86
CA TYR A 91 0.54 -1.40 -19.13
C TYR A 91 1.17 -0.28 -18.31
N ARG A 92 1.69 -0.56 -17.10
CA ARG A 92 2.46 0.43 -16.31
C ARG A 92 3.60 1.05 -17.12
N LYS A 93 4.28 0.28 -17.96
CA LYS A 93 5.36 0.78 -18.84
C LYS A 93 4.88 1.76 -19.91
N LYS A 94 3.58 1.82 -20.19
CA LYS A 94 3.01 2.76 -21.17
C LYS A 94 2.71 4.13 -20.59
N TRP A 95 2.30 4.21 -19.32
CA TRP A 95 1.80 5.47 -18.74
C TRP A 95 2.67 6.02 -17.60
N ASP A 96 3.40 5.18 -16.86
CA ASP A 96 4.33 5.65 -15.85
C ASP A 96 5.67 6.03 -16.51
N SER A 97 5.94 7.33 -16.63
CA SER A 97 7.16 7.84 -17.27
C SER A 97 8.43 7.63 -16.41
N ASN A 98 8.27 7.29 -15.13
CA ASN A 98 9.38 7.08 -14.21
C ASN A 98 9.81 5.63 -14.14
N VAL A 99 8.97 4.66 -14.52
CA VAL A 99 9.35 3.25 -14.46
C VAL A 99 10.59 2.96 -15.31
N ILE A 100 11.54 2.22 -14.73
CA ILE A 100 12.71 1.68 -15.43
C ILE A 100 12.42 0.22 -15.76
N GLU A 101 12.09 -0.58 -14.75
CA GLU A 101 11.81 -2.00 -14.88
C GLU A 101 10.79 -2.44 -13.82
N THR A 102 9.90 -3.36 -14.21
CA THR A 102 8.89 -3.96 -13.34
C THR A 102 8.54 -5.36 -13.85
N PHE A 103 8.46 -6.33 -12.94
CA PHE A 103 8.07 -7.72 -13.22
C PHE A 103 7.68 -8.47 -11.94
N ASP A 104 6.82 -9.48 -12.07
CA ASP A 104 6.50 -10.40 -10.98
C ASP A 104 7.63 -11.43 -10.81
N ILE A 105 8.02 -11.69 -9.56
CA ILE A 105 9.08 -12.64 -9.19
C ILE A 105 8.47 -14.01 -8.92
N ALA A 106 7.44 -14.07 -8.08
CA ALA A 106 6.80 -15.32 -7.66
C ALA A 106 5.38 -15.07 -7.16
N ARG A 107 4.51 -16.07 -7.33
CA ARG A 107 3.16 -16.07 -6.76
C ARG A 107 3.11 -16.87 -5.47
N LEU A 108 2.58 -16.28 -4.40
CA LEU A 108 2.48 -16.90 -3.07
C LEU A 108 1.11 -17.57 -2.86
N THR A 109 0.04 -16.89 -3.25
CA THR A 109 -1.34 -17.39 -3.19
C THR A 109 -2.10 -17.01 -4.46
N VAL A 110 -3.40 -17.33 -4.53
CA VAL A 110 -4.25 -16.87 -5.64
C VAL A 110 -4.37 -15.35 -5.72
N ASN A 111 -4.09 -14.65 -4.62
CA ASN A 111 -4.28 -13.20 -4.46
C ASN A 111 -3.08 -12.51 -3.77
N ALA A 112 -1.89 -13.10 -3.86
CA ALA A 112 -0.66 -12.51 -3.35
C ALA A 112 0.55 -12.95 -4.18
N ASP A 113 1.42 -11.99 -4.48
CA ASP A 113 2.65 -12.17 -5.22
C ASP A 113 3.81 -11.38 -4.59
N VAL A 114 5.01 -11.66 -5.08
CA VAL A 114 6.22 -10.87 -4.85
C VAL A 114 6.66 -10.31 -6.19
N GLY A 115 6.92 -9.00 -6.26
CA GLY A 115 7.29 -8.31 -7.48
C GLY A 115 8.45 -7.33 -7.30
N TYR A 116 9.13 -7.03 -8.40
CA TYR A 116 10.19 -6.03 -8.49
C TYR A 116 9.68 -4.76 -9.19
N TYR A 117 10.06 -3.59 -8.68
CA TYR A 117 9.77 -2.31 -9.33
C TYR A 117 10.94 -1.34 -9.15
N SER A 118 11.39 -0.70 -10.23
CA SER A 118 12.43 0.33 -10.23
C SER A 118 12.02 1.57 -10.99
N TRP A 119 12.49 2.74 -10.54
CA TRP A 119 12.09 4.03 -11.11
C TRP A 119 13.22 5.07 -11.13
N ARG A 120 13.08 6.02 -12.05
CA ARG A 120 13.96 7.18 -12.19
C ARG A 120 13.68 8.20 -11.09
N CYS A 121 14.74 8.73 -10.49
CA CYS A 121 14.65 9.87 -9.59
C CYS A 121 15.21 11.13 -10.25
N PRO A 122 14.69 12.33 -9.91
CA PRO A 122 15.27 13.58 -10.40
C PRO A 122 16.71 13.74 -9.90
N LYS A 123 17.61 14.18 -10.78
CA LYS A 123 19.01 14.43 -10.42
C LYS A 123 19.08 15.51 -9.32
N PRO A 124 20.01 15.38 -8.34
CA PRO A 124 21.14 14.45 -8.28
C PRO A 124 20.85 13.09 -7.61
N LEU A 125 19.59 12.77 -7.30
CA LEU A 125 19.26 11.52 -6.63
C LEU A 125 19.52 10.32 -7.55
N LYS A 126 20.06 9.24 -6.98
CA LYS A 126 20.15 7.94 -7.67
C LYS A 126 18.75 7.37 -7.84
N ASN A 127 18.56 6.60 -8.91
CA ASN A 127 17.38 5.78 -9.11
C ASN A 127 17.16 4.84 -7.93
N ARG A 128 15.93 4.36 -7.79
CA ARG A 128 15.51 3.51 -6.68
C ARG A 128 14.77 2.28 -7.20
N ASP A 129 14.75 1.26 -6.37
CA ASP A 129 13.98 0.05 -6.57
C ASP A 129 13.41 -0.49 -5.26
N VAL A 130 12.43 -1.38 -5.39
CA VAL A 130 11.79 -2.11 -4.30
C VAL A 130 11.45 -3.51 -4.73
N ILE A 131 11.48 -4.42 -3.76
CA ILE A 131 10.84 -5.74 -3.84
C ILE A 131 9.69 -5.72 -2.85
N THR A 132 8.49 -6.00 -3.31
CA THR A 132 7.29 -5.95 -2.47
C THR A 132 6.55 -7.27 -2.50
N LEU A 133 5.97 -7.65 -1.36
CA LEU A 133 4.86 -8.58 -1.33
C LEU A 133 3.61 -7.75 -1.52
N ARG A 134 2.85 -8.03 -2.58
CA ARG A 134 1.58 -7.40 -2.89
C ARG A 134 0.46 -8.42 -2.72
N SER A 135 -0.66 -7.99 -2.16
CA SER A 135 -1.87 -8.80 -2.05
C SER A 135 -3.11 -7.96 -2.32
N TRP A 136 -4.14 -8.58 -2.87
CA TRP A 136 -5.36 -7.91 -3.29
C TRP A 136 -6.62 -8.67 -2.83
N LEU A 137 -7.69 -7.92 -2.61
CA LEU A 137 -8.97 -8.46 -2.19
C LEU A 137 -10.13 -7.60 -2.75
N PRO A 138 -10.98 -8.18 -3.62
CA PRO A 138 -12.29 -7.61 -3.93
C PRO A 138 -13.21 -7.71 -2.71
N MET A 139 -13.88 -6.60 -2.36
CA MET A 139 -14.76 -6.48 -1.20
C MET A 139 -16.13 -5.92 -1.62
N GLY A 140 -16.93 -6.75 -2.27
CA GLY A 140 -18.22 -6.32 -2.83
C GLY A 140 -17.99 -5.40 -4.02
N THR A 141 -18.30 -4.11 -3.87
CA THR A 141 -18.07 -3.08 -4.90
C THR A 141 -16.70 -2.42 -4.81
N ASP A 142 -15.98 -2.64 -3.71
CA ASP A 142 -14.68 -2.03 -3.46
C ASP A 142 -13.55 -3.00 -3.79
N TYR A 143 -12.37 -2.47 -4.07
CA TYR A 143 -11.16 -3.27 -4.30
C TYR A 143 -10.02 -2.73 -3.42
N ILE A 144 -9.26 -3.63 -2.81
CA ILE A 144 -8.05 -3.26 -2.07
C ILE A 144 -6.85 -3.96 -2.69
N ILE A 145 -5.78 -3.19 -2.89
CA ILE A 145 -4.44 -3.69 -3.22
C ILE A 145 -3.51 -3.09 -2.16
N MET A 146 -2.77 -3.93 -1.47
CA MET A 146 -1.77 -3.50 -0.51
C MET A 146 -0.44 -4.17 -0.80
N ASN A 147 0.64 -3.49 -0.46
CA ASN A 147 1.97 -4.06 -0.55
C ASN A 147 2.84 -3.56 0.60
N TYR A 148 3.91 -4.29 0.86
CA TYR A 148 4.99 -3.85 1.73
C TYR A 148 6.30 -4.46 1.28
N SER A 149 7.42 -3.81 1.61
CA SER A 149 8.74 -4.26 1.19
C SER A 149 9.14 -5.58 1.85
N VAL A 150 9.70 -6.49 1.07
CA VAL A 150 10.25 -7.77 1.53
C VAL A 150 11.68 -7.96 1.02
N LYS A 151 12.45 -8.82 1.69
CA LYS A 151 13.75 -9.26 1.18
C LYS A 151 13.56 -10.52 0.35
N HIS A 152 14.20 -10.58 -0.81
CA HIS A 152 14.25 -11.76 -1.67
C HIS A 152 15.71 -12.12 -1.96
N PRO A 153 16.13 -13.39 -1.87
CA PRO A 153 17.55 -13.77 -1.90
C PRO A 153 18.22 -13.67 -3.28
N ALA A 154 17.44 -13.58 -4.37
CA ALA A 154 18.00 -13.44 -5.72
C ALA A 154 18.62 -12.05 -5.95
N PRO A 155 19.71 -11.94 -6.73
CA PRO A 155 20.31 -10.65 -7.10
C PRO A 155 19.45 -9.90 -8.13
N TYR A 156 19.23 -8.60 -7.91
CA TYR A 156 18.42 -7.73 -8.79
C TYR A 156 19.19 -6.51 -9.29
N PRO A 157 18.81 -5.95 -10.47
CA PRO A 157 19.68 -5.07 -11.26
C PRO A 157 20.11 -3.76 -10.60
N ASN A 158 19.33 -3.22 -9.64
CA ASN A 158 19.63 -1.95 -8.97
C ASN A 158 19.93 -2.05 -7.46
N GLY A 159 20.03 -3.27 -6.89
CA GLY A 159 20.70 -3.50 -5.61
C GLY A 159 20.02 -4.52 -4.67
N TRP A 160 20.72 -5.62 -4.38
CA TRP A 160 21.66 -5.73 -3.25
C TRP A 160 22.88 -6.54 -3.69
#